data_AF-A0A4V1THX3-F1
#
_entry.id   AF-A0A4V1THX3-F1
#
_cell.length_a   1.000
_cell.length_b   1.000
_cell.length_c   1.000
_cell.angle_alpha   90.00
_cell.angle_beta   90.00
_cell.angle_gamma   90.00
#
_symmetry.space_group_name_H-M   'P 1'
#
loop_
_entity.id
_entity.type
_entity.pdbx_description
1 polymer ?
#
loop_
_entity_poly.entity_id
_entity_poly.type
_entity_poly.pdbx_seq_one_letter_code
_entity_poly.pdbx_strand_id
1 'polypeptide(L)' 'MSAASPFDEMHNADGSIREPYLVLDQWLKEQPAQALSLMAADAEAIFRRLGITFG' A
#
# COMPACT_ATOMS: atom_id res chain seq x y z
N MET A 1 -5.36 -28.54 -8.20
CA MET A 1 -4.07 -27.86 -8.32
C MET A 1 -4.05 -26.75 -7.29
N SER A 2 -3.18 -26.82 -6.28
CA SER A 2 -3.03 -25.68 -5.35
C SER A 2 -2.31 -24.58 -6.13
N ALA A 3 -3.00 -23.49 -6.43
CA ALA A 3 -2.37 -22.31 -7.00
C ALA A 3 -1.34 -21.80 -5.99
N ALA A 4 -0.08 -21.76 -6.37
CA ALA A 4 0.94 -21.11 -5.55
C ALA A 4 0.52 -19.65 -5.35
N SER A 5 0.63 -19.15 -4.13
CA SER A 5 0.38 -17.74 -3.85
C SER A 5 1.26 -16.87 -4.76
N PRO A 6 0.73 -15.72 -5.24
CA PRO A 6 1.56 -14.79 -6.00
C PRO A 6 2.77 -14.35 -5.16
N PHE A 7 3.83 -13.94 -5.84
CA PHE A 7 5.02 -13.41 -5.19
C PHE A 7 4.67 -12.15 -4.39
N ASP A 8 5.03 -12.13 -3.11
CA ASP A 8 4.94 -10.96 -2.26
C ASP A 8 6.23 -10.15 -2.40
N GLU A 9 6.11 -8.93 -2.92
CA GLU A 9 7.23 -8.03 -3.11
C GLU A 9 7.79 -7.50 -1.79
N MET A 10 6.96 -7.35 -0.77
CA MET A 10 7.32 -6.74 0.51
C MET A 10 7.83 -7.78 1.51
N HIS A 11 7.21 -8.96 1.54
CA HIS A 11 7.53 -10.01 2.50
C HIS A 11 8.39 -11.11 1.88
N ASN A 12 9.36 -11.59 2.65
CA ASN A 12 10.01 -12.87 2.40
C ASN A 12 9.06 -14.02 2.75
N ALA A 13 9.39 -15.24 2.31
CA ALA A 13 8.59 -16.42 2.61
C ALA A 13 8.48 -16.73 4.11
N ASP A 14 9.39 -16.20 4.93
CA ASP A 14 9.37 -16.30 6.40
C ASP A 14 8.57 -15.17 7.09
N GLY A 15 7.99 -14.25 6.31
CA GLY A 15 7.22 -13.10 6.81
C GLY A 15 8.06 -11.87 7.17
N SER A 16 9.39 -11.91 7.02
CA SER A 16 10.24 -10.73 7.24
C SER A 16 10.09 -9.72 6.10
N ILE A 17 10.18 -8.42 6.43
CA ILE A 17 10.14 -7.34 5.43
C ILE A 17 11.48 -7.28 4.68
N ARG A 18 11.42 -7.18 3.35
CA ARG A 18 12.60 -6.97 2.51
C ARG A 18 13.18 -5.57 2.72
N GLU A 19 14.50 -5.46 2.64
CA GLU A 19 15.25 -4.23 2.91
C GLU A 19 14.72 -2.97 2.19
N PRO A 20 14.32 -3.02 0.90
CA PRO A 20 13.76 -1.84 0.21
C PRO A 20 12.46 -1.30 0.82
N TYR A 21 11.71 -2.12 1.55
CA TYR A 21 10.40 -1.78 2.09
C TYR A 21 10.41 -1.47 3.60
N LEU A 22 11.57 -1.50 4.27
CA LEU A 22 11.65 -1.25 5.72
C LEU A 22 11.14 0.15 6.11
N VAL A 23 11.50 1.18 5.33
CA VAL A 23 11.05 2.56 5.57
C VAL A 23 9.55 2.68 5.36
N LEU A 24 9.02 2.00 4.34
CA LEU A 24 7.58 1.98 4.08
C LEU A 24 6.82 1.30 5.21
N ASP A 25 7.29 0.14 5.67
CA ASP A 25 6.71 -0.60 6.80
C ASP A 25 6.67 0.25 8.08
N GLN A 26 7.77 0.94 8.40
CA GLN A 26 7.82 1.85 9.53
C GLN A 26 6.78 2.96 9.39
N TRP A 27 6.77 3.64 8.25
CA TRP A 27 5.82 4.72 8.00
C TRP A 27 4.37 4.24 8.10
N LEU A 28 4.06 3.05 7.56
CA LEU A 28 2.73 2.44 7.64
C LEU A 28 2.30 2.19 9.08
N LYS A 29 3.21 1.69 9.94
CA LYS A 29 2.94 1.43 11.37
C LYS A 29 2.70 2.70 12.18
N GLU A 30 3.25 3.83 11.75
CA GLU A 30 3.06 5.13 12.38
C GLU A 30 1.74 5.80 11.99
N GLN A 31 1.02 5.29 10.98
CA GLN A 31 -0.23 5.90 10.53
C GLN A 31 -1.40 5.59 11.49
N PRO A 32 -2.25 6.60 11.79
CA PRO A 32 -3.54 6.37 12.41
C PRO A 32 -4.38 5.43 11.53
N ALA A 33 -5.15 4.53 12.14
CA ALA A 33 -5.92 3.51 11.42
C ALA A 33 -6.86 4.07 10.33
N GLN A 34 -7.29 5.34 10.45
CA GLN A 34 -8.17 6.01 9.49
C GLN A 34 -7.44 6.95 8.51
N ALA A 35 -6.15 7.23 8.71
CA ALA A 35 -5.42 8.24 7.95
C ALA A 35 -5.20 7.84 6.48
N LEU A 36 -4.87 6.58 6.22
CA LEU A 36 -4.67 6.07 4.86
C LEU A 36 -5.96 6.10 4.04
N SER A 37 -7.08 5.71 4.64
CA SER A 37 -8.39 5.75 3.99
C SER A 37 -8.84 7.19 3.69
N LEU A 38 -8.58 8.13 4.60
CA LEU A 38 -8.84 9.55 4.37
C LEU A 38 -7.97 10.10 3.23
N MET A 39 -6.67 9.79 3.25
CA MET A 39 -5.74 10.23 2.21
C MET A 39 -6.14 9.68 0.82
N ALA A 40 -6.63 8.44 0.76
CA ALA A 40 -7.15 7.85 -0.48
C ALA A 40 -8.40 8.59 -0.99
N ALA A 41 -9.35 8.92 -0.11
CA ALA A 41 -10.54 9.67 -0.47
C ALA A 41 -10.21 11.10 -0.95
N ASP A 42 -9.27 11.77 -0.29
CA ASP A 42 -8.79 13.10 -0.69
C ASP A 42 -8.09 13.07 -2.04
N ALA A 43 -7.22 12.09 -2.26
CA ALA A 43 -6.56 11.90 -3.55
C ALA A 43 -7.58 11.70 -4.67
N GLU A 44 -8.60 10.85 -4.45
CA GLU A 44 -9.68 10.62 -5.40
C GLU A 44 -10.48 11.90 -5.73
N ALA A 45 -10.75 12.75 -4.72
CA ALA A 45 -11.40 14.03 -4.93
C ALA A 45 -10.55 14.99 -5.80
N ILE A 46 -9.23 15.02 -5.57
CA ILE A 46 -8.28 15.80 -6.39
C ILE A 46 -8.26 15.26 -7.83
N PHE A 47 -8.19 13.95 -8.00
CA PHE A 47 -8.18 13.28 -9.30
C PHE A 47 -9.44 13.60 -10.12
N ARG A 48 -10.64 13.47 -9.52
CA ARG A 48 -11.90 13.87 -10.15
C ARG A 48 -11.91 15.34 -10.58
N ARG A 49 -11.33 16.23 -9.78
CA ARG A 49 -11.27 17.67 -10.08
C ARG A 49 -10.31 17.99 -11.23
N LEU A 50 -9.20 17.27 -11.33
CA LEU A 50 -8.17 17.47 -12.36
C LEU A 50 -8.46 16.71 -13.66
N GLY A 51 -9.45 15.80 -13.66
CA GLY A 51 -9.72 14.91 -14.78
C GLY A 51 -8.66 13.81 -14.96
N ILE A 52 -7.86 13.54 -13.92
CA ILE A 52 -6.91 12.41 -13.90
C ILE A 52 -7.69 11.22 -13.33
N THR A 53 -7.77 10.09 -14.05
CA THR A 53 -8.35 8.85 -13.54
C THR A 53 -7.34 7.72 -13.65
N PHE A 54 -7.08 7.03 -12.54
CA PHE A 54 -6.38 5.75 -12.56
C PHE A 54 -7.43 4.69 -12.92
N GLY A 55 -7.45 4.30 -14.21
CA GLY A 55 -8.19 3.14 -14.69
C GLY A 55 -7.29 1.92 -14.79
#